data_AF-A0A358KK29-F1
#
_entry.id   AF-A0A358KK29-F1
#
_cell.length_a   1.000
_cell.length_b   1.000
_cell.length_c   1.000
_cell.angle_alpha   90.00
_cell.angle_beta   90.00
_cell.angle_gamma   90.00
#
_symmetry.space_group_name_H-M   'P 1'
#
loop_
_entity.id
_entity.type
_entity.pdbx_description
1 polymer ?
#
loop_
_entity_poly.entity_id
_entity_poly.type
_entity_poly.pdbx_seq_one_letter_code
_entity_poly.pdbx_strand_id
1 'polypeptide(L)'
;MIHAPSLIALGQAAEPVSRTPLYVIIVYMCALFALGWVSSRMFRGSSKDFFVASRSIGPFMLLMSVFGTTMTAFALVGSTSKAFSLGIGTYGLMASSSGLIHTACFFLVGIKM
;
A
#
# COMPACT_ATOMS: atom_id res chain seq x y z
N MET A 1 35.96 32.13 10.36
CA MET A 1 36.19 30.68 10.23
C MET A 1 34.90 29.90 10.54
N ILE A 2 33.90 29.94 9.67
CA ILE A 2 32.77 29.01 9.67
C ILE A 2 32.34 28.87 8.21
N HIS A 3 32.89 27.87 7.54
CA HIS A 3 32.68 27.58 6.14
C HIS A 3 31.34 26.85 6.04
N ALA A 4 30.31 27.51 5.52
CA ALA A 4 29.03 26.87 5.22
C ALA A 4 29.30 25.80 4.14
N PRO A 5 29.10 24.50 4.41
CA PRO A 5 29.24 23.49 3.37
C PRO A 5 28.16 23.74 2.32
N SER A 6 28.59 23.97 1.08
CA SER A 6 27.72 24.25 -0.05
C SER A 6 26.60 23.19 -0.16
N LEU A 7 25.35 23.63 -0.33
CA LEU A 7 24.17 22.78 -0.60
C LEU A 7 24.39 21.84 -1.81
N ILE A 8 25.36 22.15 -2.66
CA ILE A 8 25.81 21.36 -3.81
C ILE A 8 26.55 20.09 -3.36
N ALA A 9 27.35 20.13 -2.27
CA ALA A 9 28.07 18.97 -1.76
C ALA A 9 27.13 17.89 -1.17
N LEU A 10 25.98 18.29 -0.60
CA LEU A 10 24.94 17.36 -0.17
C LEU A 10 24.14 16.79 -1.36
N GLY A 11 24.03 17.51 -2.48
CA GLY A 11 23.43 17.01 -3.71
C GLY A 11 24.30 15.99 -4.45
N GLN A 12 25.61 15.99 -4.21
CA GLN A 12 26.58 15.07 -4.81
C GLN A 12 26.80 13.78 -3.99
N ALA A 13 26.21 13.67 -2.80
CA ALA A 13 26.12 12.43 -2.03
C ALA A 13 24.94 11.54 -2.48
N ALA A 14 24.26 11.89 -3.58
CA ALA A 14 23.39 10.98 -4.29
C ALA A 14 24.26 9.91 -4.95
N GLU A 15 24.31 8.74 -4.31
CA GLU A 15 24.90 7.50 -4.83
C GLU A 15 24.65 7.37 -6.35
N PRO A 16 25.65 6.92 -7.14
CA PRO A 16 25.48 6.74 -8.58
C PRO A 16 24.22 5.92 -8.83
N VAL A 17 23.29 6.46 -9.62
CA VAL A 17 21.97 5.85 -9.86
C VAL A 17 22.16 4.43 -10.37
N SER A 18 22.07 3.48 -9.43
CA SER A 18 22.19 2.07 -9.70
C SER A 18 20.99 1.68 -10.56
N ARG A 19 21.24 1.00 -11.67
CA ARG A 19 20.16 0.56 -12.59
C ARG A 19 19.36 -0.61 -12.00
N THR A 20 19.89 -1.24 -10.95
CA THR A 20 19.28 -2.38 -10.24
C THR A 20 17.83 -2.12 -9.78
N PRO A 21 17.49 -1.02 -9.06
CA PRO A 21 16.10 -0.72 -8.69
C PRO A 21 15.15 -0.64 -9.89
N LEU A 22 15.61 -0.09 -11.02
CA LEU A 22 14.77 0.03 -12.22
C LEU A 22 14.43 -1.36 -12.77
N TYR A 23 15.41 -2.27 -12.84
CA TYR A 23 15.16 -3.67 -13.23
C TYR A 23 14.19 -4.36 -12.27
N VAL A 24 14.33 -4.15 -10.95
CA VAL A 24 13.42 -4.74 -9.94
C VAL A 24 11.99 -4.25 -10.14
N ILE A 25 11.79 -2.95 -10.38
CA ILE A 25 10.46 -2.36 -10.61
C ILE A 25 9.84 -2.94 -11.88
N ILE A 26 10.61 -3.02 -12.98
CA ILE A 26 10.12 -3.59 -14.25
C ILE A 26 9.69 -5.04 -14.05
N VAL A 27 10.53 -5.88 -13.42
CA VAL A 27 10.21 -7.28 -13.17
C VAL A 27 8.96 -7.41 -12.30
N TYR A 28 8.84 -6.61 -11.24
CA TYR A 28 7.68 -6.60 -10.36
C TYR A 28 6.39 -6.23 -11.10
N MET A 29 6.43 -5.17 -11.93
CA MET A 29 5.29 -4.75 -12.76
C MET A 29 4.90 -5.81 -13.79
N CYS A 30 5.87 -6.41 -14.47
CA CYS A 30 5.61 -7.51 -15.40
C CYS A 30 4.96 -8.71 -14.70
N ALA A 31 5.43 -9.07 -13.49
CA ALA A 31 4.86 -10.17 -12.72
C ALA A 31 3.42 -9.90 -12.30
N LEU A 32 3.11 -8.70 -11.79
CA LEU A 32 1.74 -8.32 -11.43
C LEU A 32 0.81 -8.31 -12.64
N PHE A 33 1.27 -7.77 -13.77
CA PHE A 33 0.49 -7.74 -15.00
C PHE A 33 0.22 -9.15 -15.54
N ALA A 34 1.24 -10.02 -15.55
CA ALA A 34 1.10 -11.42 -15.94
C ALA A 34 0.12 -12.17 -15.02
N LEU A 35 0.19 -11.94 -13.71
CA LEU A 35 -0.74 -12.54 -12.75
C LEU A 35 -2.18 -12.07 -13.01
N GLY A 36 -2.38 -10.78 -13.27
CA GLY A 36 -3.69 -10.23 -13.65
C GLY A 36 -4.23 -10.82 -14.96
N TRP A 37 -3.37 -10.99 -15.97
CA TRP A 37 -3.71 -11.58 -17.26
C TRP A 37 -4.04 -13.07 -17.17
N VAL A 38 -3.27 -13.84 -16.40
CA VAL A 38 -3.53 -15.27 -16.16
C VAL A 38 -4.83 -15.43 -15.36
N SER A 39 -5.03 -14.60 -14.34
CA SER A 39 -6.26 -14.56 -13.55
C SER A 39 -7.48 -14.29 -14.44
N SER A 40 -7.43 -13.27 -15.31
CA SER A 40 -8.54 -12.93 -16.21
C SER A 40 -8.86 -14.02 -17.24
N ARG A 41 -7.85 -14.82 -17.63
CA ARG A 41 -8.04 -15.99 -18.51
C ARG A 41 -8.57 -17.22 -17.77
N MET A 42 -8.32 -17.35 -16.47
CA MET A 42 -8.87 -18.41 -15.61
C MET A 42 -10.31 -18.11 -15.16
N PHE A 43 -10.73 -16.84 -15.18
CA PHE A 43 -12.11 -16.43 -14.90
C PHE A 43 -13.07 -16.80 -16.04
N ARG A 44 -13.66 -18.00 -15.94
CA ARG A 44 -14.72 -18.50 -16.85
C ARG A 44 -16.12 -17.99 -16.42
N GLY A 45 -16.39 -16.71 -16.64
CA GLY A 45 -17.71 -16.20 -17.03
C GLY A 45 -18.95 -16.46 -16.15
N SER A 46 -18.83 -16.79 -14.86
CA SER A 46 -19.99 -16.86 -13.97
C SER A 46 -19.75 -16.02 -12.72
N SER A 47 -20.61 -15.03 -12.48
CA SER A 47 -20.64 -14.23 -11.24
C SER A 47 -20.75 -15.11 -9.99
N LYS A 48 -21.15 -16.38 -10.13
CA LYS A 48 -21.05 -17.34 -9.03
C LYS A 48 -19.60 -17.70 -8.70
N ASP A 49 -18.63 -17.83 -9.59
CA ASP A 49 -17.27 -18.21 -9.18
C ASP A 49 -16.50 -17.06 -8.49
N PHE A 50 -16.78 -15.80 -8.87
CA PHE A 50 -16.20 -14.64 -8.20
C PHE A 50 -16.80 -14.40 -6.79
N PHE A 51 -18.10 -14.65 -6.61
CA PHE A 51 -18.82 -14.40 -5.35
C PHE A 51 -19.02 -15.66 -4.47
N VAL A 52 -19.09 -16.87 -5.03
CA VAL A 52 -19.18 -18.16 -4.28
C VAL A 52 -17.82 -18.57 -3.73
N ALA A 53 -16.71 -18.21 -4.38
CA ALA A 53 -15.39 -18.37 -3.80
C ALA A 53 -15.25 -17.60 -2.48
N SER A 54 -15.95 -16.48 -2.30
CA SER A 54 -15.93 -15.70 -1.04
C SER A 54 -16.48 -16.48 0.18
N ARG A 55 -17.25 -17.56 -0.02
CA ARG A 55 -17.68 -18.44 1.08
C ARG A 55 -16.68 -19.57 1.39
N SER A 56 -15.72 -19.83 0.50
CA SER A 56 -14.65 -20.84 0.66
C SER A 56 -13.25 -20.23 0.90
N ILE A 57 -13.07 -18.95 0.57
CA ILE A 57 -11.86 -18.19 0.86
C ILE A 57 -11.90 -17.86 2.34
N GLY A 58 -11.06 -18.54 3.12
CA GLY A 58 -11.09 -18.44 4.57
C GLY A 58 -10.99 -16.98 5.05
N PRO A 59 -11.47 -16.67 6.26
CA PRO A 59 -11.45 -15.32 6.84
C PRO A 59 -10.08 -14.63 6.76
N PHE A 60 -8.99 -15.40 6.78
CA PHE A 60 -7.63 -14.91 6.65
C PHE A 60 -7.30 -14.29 5.28
N MET A 61 -7.73 -14.91 4.18
CA MET A 61 -7.53 -14.37 2.83
C MET A 61 -8.31 -13.05 2.66
N LEU A 62 -9.52 -12.98 3.22
CA LEU A 62 -10.32 -11.75 3.25
C LEU A 62 -9.65 -10.66 4.08
N LEU A 63 -9.17 -11.00 5.28
CA LEU A 63 -8.43 -10.08 6.15
C LEU A 63 -7.18 -9.55 5.46
N MET A 64 -6.39 -10.41 4.83
CA MET A 64 -5.18 -10.01 4.10
C MET A 64 -5.51 -9.12 2.89
N SER A 65 -6.60 -9.38 2.18
CA SER A 65 -7.04 -8.52 1.09
C SER A 65 -7.47 -7.13 1.58
N VAL A 66 -8.27 -7.04 2.65
CA VAL A 66 -8.71 -5.75 3.23
C VAL A 66 -7.54 -4.98 3.84
N PHE A 67 -6.64 -5.69 4.51
CA PHE A 67 -5.41 -5.11 5.03
C PHE A 67 -4.54 -4.57 3.88
N GLY A 68 -4.34 -5.37 2.83
CA GLY A 68 -3.56 -4.98 1.66
C GLY A 68 -4.13 -3.79 0.89
N THR A 69 -5.45 -3.68 0.75
CA THR A 69 -6.09 -2.55 0.07
C THR A 69 -6.04 -1.24 0.86
N THR A 70 -5.88 -1.32 2.19
CA THR A 70 -5.75 -0.12 3.05
C THR A 70 -4.30 0.34 3.25
N MET A 71 -3.32 -0.56 3.07
CA MET A 71 -1.88 -0.23 3.09
C MET A 71 -1.39 0.38 1.77
N THR A 72 -1.98 1.52 1.37
CA THR A 72 -1.59 2.24 0.15
C THR A 72 -0.32 3.06 0.33
N ALA A 73 0.30 3.50 -0.77
CA ALA A 73 1.45 4.40 -0.73
C ALA A 73 1.19 5.67 0.09
N PHE A 74 -0.04 6.19 0.07
CA PHE A 74 -0.44 7.33 0.91
C PHE A 74 -0.39 7.00 2.40
N ALA A 75 -0.85 5.82 2.80
CA ALA A 75 -0.77 5.39 4.20
C ALA A 75 0.67 5.15 4.64
N LEU A 76 1.49 4.48 3.82
CA LEU A 76 2.88 4.12 4.16
C LEU A 76 3.85 5.33 4.09
N VAL A 77 3.80 6.12 3.02
CA VAL A 77 4.69 7.28 2.82
C VAL A 77 4.14 8.53 3.52
N GLY A 78 2.82 8.70 3.56
CA GLY A 78 2.20 9.84 4.23
C GLY A 78 2.33 9.79 5.75
N SER A 79 2.19 8.61 6.37
CA SER A 79 2.39 8.46 7.82
C SER A 79 3.83 8.73 8.23
N THR A 80 4.80 8.24 7.46
CA THR A 80 6.24 8.49 7.69
C THR A 80 6.61 9.95 7.44
N SER A 81 6.05 10.59 6.41
CA SER A 81 6.24 12.03 6.14
C SER A 81 5.67 12.91 7.25
N LYS A 82 4.49 12.58 7.79
CA LYS A 82 3.88 13.32 8.90
C LYS A 82 4.63 13.07 10.21
N ALA A 83 5.09 11.84 10.45
CA ALA A 83 5.91 11.47 11.61
C ALA A 83 7.26 12.19 11.62
N PHE A 84 7.85 12.46 10.45
CA PHE A 84 9.09 13.23 10.36
C PHE A 84 8.94 14.65 10.91
N SER A 85 7.79 15.30 10.67
CA SER A 85 7.55 16.67 11.15
C SER A 85 6.96 16.78 12.56
N LEU A 86 6.10 15.83 12.96
CA LEU A 86 5.31 15.91 14.20
C LEU A 86 5.70 14.84 15.25
N GLY A 87 6.67 13.98 14.96
CA GLY A 87 7.18 12.98 15.89
C GLY A 87 6.23 11.80 16.15
N ILE A 88 6.47 11.06 17.24
CA ILE A 88 5.79 9.80 17.59
C ILE A 88 4.26 9.96 17.79
N GLY A 89 3.79 11.18 18.09
CA GLY A 89 2.36 11.49 18.27
C GLY A 89 1.53 11.29 17.00
N THR A 90 2.16 11.23 15.82
CA THR A 90 1.46 10.93 14.57
C THR A 90 0.98 9.49 14.48
N TYR A 91 1.67 8.54 15.12
CA TYR A 91 1.20 7.16 15.20
C TYR A 91 -0.07 7.06 16.04
N GLY A 92 -0.16 7.84 17.13
CA GLY A 92 -1.39 7.95 17.94
C GLY A 92 -2.55 8.59 17.17
N LEU A 93 -2.28 9.68 16.42
CA LEU A 93 -3.28 10.33 15.57
C LEU A 93 -3.74 9.44 14.40
N MET A 94 -2.81 8.73 13.75
CA MET A 94 -3.11 7.81 12.64
C MET A 94 -3.85 6.57 13.12
N ALA A 95 -3.50 6.03 14.30
CA ALA A 95 -4.21 4.91 14.91
C ALA A 95 -5.65 5.30 15.26
N SER A 96 -5.86 6.47 15.87
CA SER A 96 -7.21 6.97 16.20
C SER A 96 -8.05 7.25 14.96
N SER A 97 -7.48 7.86 13.91
CA SER A 97 -8.21 8.09 12.66
C SER A 97 -8.53 6.80 11.91
N SER A 98 -7.59 5.85 11.89
CA SER A 98 -7.81 4.56 11.20
C SER A 98 -8.84 3.71 11.93
N GLY A 99 -8.79 3.63 13.27
CA GLY A 99 -9.81 2.92 14.06
C GLY A 99 -11.22 3.44 13.84
N LEU A 100 -11.39 4.77 13.73
CA LEU A 100 -12.68 5.40 13.47
C LEU A 100 -13.16 5.20 12.03
N ILE A 101 -12.31 5.48 11.03
CA ILE A 101 -12.70 5.40 9.62
C ILE A 101 -12.94 3.95 9.19
N HIS A 102 -12.11 3.01 9.66
CA HIS A 102 -12.25 1.60 9.29
C HIS A 102 -13.50 0.98 9.94
N THR A 103 -13.78 1.30 11.20
CA THR A 103 -15.03 0.89 11.88
C THR A 103 -16.24 1.56 11.25
N ALA A 104 -16.16 2.84 10.92
CA ALA A 104 -17.24 3.56 10.25
C ALA A 104 -17.54 3.00 8.85
N CYS A 105 -16.51 2.64 8.07
CA CYS A 105 -16.69 2.06 6.75
C CYS A 105 -17.26 0.63 6.82
N PHE A 106 -16.79 -0.20 7.77
CA PHE A 106 -17.39 -1.50 8.04
C PHE A 106 -18.82 -1.40 8.56
N PHE A 107 -19.14 -0.38 9.37
CA PHE A 107 -20.50 -0.12 9.82
C PHE A 107 -21.38 0.30 8.64
N LEU A 108 -20.98 1.29 7.85
CA LEU A 108 -21.79 1.83 6.75
C LEU A 108 -21.97 0.85 5.59
N VAL A 109 -20.95 0.06 5.25
CA VAL A 109 -21.01 -0.96 4.19
C VAL A 109 -21.58 -2.29 4.70
N GLY A 110 -21.42 -2.59 5.99
CA GLY A 110 -21.94 -3.81 6.64
C GLY A 110 -23.40 -3.71 7.09
N ILE A 111 -23.98 -2.50 7.19
CA ILE A 111 -25.41 -2.34 7.36
C ILE A 111 -26.11 -2.77 6.06
N LYS A 112 -26.75 -3.92 6.16
CA LYS A 112 -27.63 -4.52 5.17
C LYS A 112 -28.81 -3.56 4.88
N MET A 113 -28.85 -2.98 3.67
CA MET A 113 -30.14 -2.73 3.01
C MET A 113 -30.59 -4.01 2.30
#